data_AF-A0A948E246-F1
#
_entry.id   AF-A0A948E246-F1
#
_cell.length_a   1.000
_cell.length_b   1.000
_cell.length_c   1.000
_cell.angle_alpha   90.00
_cell.angle_beta   90.00
_cell.angle_gamma   90.00
#
_symmetry.space_group_name_H-M   'P 1'
#
loop_
_entity.id
_entity.type
_entity.pdbx_description
1 polymer ?
#
loop_
_entity_poly.entity_id
_entity_poly.type
_entity_poly.pdbx_seq_one_letter_code
_entity_poly.pdbx_strand_id
1 'polypeptide(L)'
;GVEKIKKVSPFSSPKTDSPLWRLKPNFLSAEKEKRIVMWKKWKSFQISYRIAFDEFRNGNRDVEFPLGTYKMRLQQNVRISLEHVIFEISPPFE
;
A
#
# COMPACT_ATOMS: atom_id res chain seq x y z
N GLY A 1 -15.18 -21.17 -22.67
CA GLY A 1 -15.07 -22.30 -23.60
C GLY A 1 -13.76 -22.20 -24.36
N VAL A 2 -13.02 -23.31 -24.44
CA VAL A 2 -11.63 -23.40 -24.97
C VAL A 2 -11.49 -22.82 -26.40
N GLU A 3 -12.55 -22.87 -27.19
CA GLU A 3 -12.58 -22.29 -28.55
C GLU A 3 -12.49 -20.75 -28.60
N LYS A 4 -13.03 -20.04 -27.61
CA LYS A 4 -12.90 -18.57 -27.54
C LYS A 4 -11.47 -18.15 -27.18
N ILE A 5 -10.75 -19.00 -26.43
CA ILE A 5 -9.37 -18.75 -26.01
C ILE A 5 -8.42 -18.82 -27.20
N LYS A 6 -8.65 -19.73 -28.16
CA LYS A 6 -7.86 -19.85 -29.40
C LYS A 6 -7.97 -18.66 -30.35
N LYS A 7 -9.00 -17.80 -30.20
CA LYS A 7 -9.20 -16.61 -31.04
C LYS A 7 -8.44 -15.37 -30.53
N VAL A 8 -7.90 -15.42 -29.32
CA VAL A 8 -7.13 -14.33 -28.73
C VAL A 8 -5.66 -14.56 -29.04
N SER A 9 -5.00 -13.59 -29.67
CA SER A 9 -3.56 -13.69 -29.94
C SER A 9 -2.79 -13.75 -28.62
N PRO A 10 -1.79 -14.66 -28.49
CA PRO A 10 -0.97 -14.76 -27.28
C PRO A 10 -0.14 -13.50 -27.01
N PHE A 11 0.00 -12.62 -28.01
CA PHE A 11 0.69 -11.33 -27.89
C PHE A 11 -0.26 -10.15 -27.73
N SER A 12 -1.58 -10.39 -27.73
CA SER A 12 -2.56 -9.31 -27.49
C SER A 12 -2.70 -9.03 -26.01
N SER A 13 -2.72 -7.74 -25.65
CA SER A 13 -3.14 -7.30 -24.32
C SER A 13 -4.60 -6.81 -24.36
N PRO A 14 -5.35 -6.91 -23.25
CA PRO A 14 -6.61 -6.18 -23.13
C PRO A 14 -6.36 -4.68 -23.33
N LYS A 15 -7.30 -3.99 -23.98
CA LYS A 15 -7.26 -2.53 -24.18
C LYS A 15 -7.54 -1.73 -22.90
N THR A 16 -8.04 -2.39 -21.86
CA THR A 16 -8.39 -1.77 -20.59
C THR A 16 -7.14 -1.58 -19.75
N ASP A 17 -6.88 -0.35 -19.33
CA ASP A 17 -5.78 -0.05 -18.41
C ASP A 17 -5.98 -0.75 -17.07
N SER A 18 -4.91 -1.38 -16.57
CA SER A 18 -4.92 -1.94 -15.24
C SER A 18 -4.86 -0.82 -14.20
N PRO A 19 -5.78 -0.78 -13.22
CA PRO A 19 -5.80 0.27 -12.21
C PRO A 19 -4.75 -0.02 -11.12
N LEU A 20 -3.46 0.05 -11.47
CA LEU A 20 -2.33 -0.24 -10.56
C LEU A 20 -2.42 0.54 -9.23
N TRP A 21 -2.98 1.76 -9.26
CA TRP A 21 -3.02 2.68 -8.14
C TRP A 21 -4.35 2.71 -7.38
N ARG A 22 -5.38 1.97 -7.82
CA ARG A 22 -6.71 1.93 -7.17
C ARG A 22 -7.02 0.61 -6.48
N LEU A 23 -6.04 -0.28 -6.39
CA LEU A 23 -6.20 -1.55 -5.69
C LEU A 23 -6.24 -1.28 -4.18
N LYS A 24 -7.39 -1.54 -3.56
CA LYS A 24 -7.52 -1.61 -2.10
C LYS A 24 -7.25 -3.06 -1.68
N PRO A 25 -6.30 -3.32 -0.77
CA PRO A 25 -6.03 -4.68 -0.33
C PRO A 25 -7.23 -5.24 0.43
N ASN A 26 -7.73 -6.37 -0.03
CA ASN A 26 -8.72 -7.16 0.70
C ASN A 26 -7.97 -8.30 1.41
N PHE A 27 -7.82 -8.19 2.73
CA PHE A 27 -7.22 -9.25 3.52
C PHE A 27 -8.23 -10.39 3.71
N LEU A 28 -7.99 -11.51 3.04
CA LEU A 28 -8.71 -12.76 3.25
C LEU A 28 -8.00 -13.56 4.36
N SER A 29 -8.72 -13.88 5.44
CA SER A 29 -8.23 -14.75 6.51
C SER A 29 -9.41 -15.50 7.12
N ALA A 30 -9.27 -16.80 7.37
CA ALA A 30 -10.30 -17.60 8.04
C ALA A 30 -10.65 -17.01 9.43
N GLU A 31 -9.65 -16.44 10.11
CA GLU A 31 -9.80 -15.85 11.44
C GLU A 31 -10.08 -14.34 11.36
N LYS A 32 -11.20 -13.92 11.94
CA LYS A 32 -11.65 -12.51 11.96
C LYS A 32 -10.65 -11.60 12.67
N GLU A 33 -10.09 -12.04 13.79
CA GLU A 33 -9.16 -11.24 14.61
C GLU A 33 -7.87 -10.92 13.87
N LYS A 34 -7.25 -11.93 13.24
CA LYS A 34 -6.07 -11.74 12.38
C LYS A 34 -6.34 -10.75 11.26
N ARG A 35 -7.54 -10.80 10.67
CA ARG A 35 -7.96 -9.84 9.63
C ARG A 35 -8.02 -8.41 10.16
N ILE A 36 -8.60 -8.20 11.34
CA ILE A 36 -8.69 -6.88 11.99
C ILE A 36 -7.29 -6.34 12.30
N VAL A 37 -6.40 -7.18 12.85
CA VAL A 37 -5.02 -6.79 13.15
C VAL A 37 -4.28 -6.36 11.88
N MET A 38 -4.40 -7.11 10.79
CA MET A 38 -3.78 -6.74 9.51
C MET A 38 -4.34 -5.45 8.95
N TRP A 39 -5.66 -5.25 9.04
CA TRP A 39 -6.30 -3.99 8.65
C TRP A 39 -5.78 -2.79 9.46
N LYS A 40 -5.60 -2.95 10.78
CA LYS A 40 -5.04 -1.91 11.65
C LYS A 40 -3.60 -1.57 11.25
N LYS A 41 -2.75 -2.58 11.04
CA LYS A 41 -1.36 -2.39 10.58
C LYS A 41 -1.31 -1.67 9.24
N TRP A 42 -2.13 -2.08 8.28
CA TRP A 42 -2.17 -1.45 6.96
C TRP A 42 -2.64 0.01 7.01
N LYS A 43 -3.68 0.31 7.79
CA LYS A 43 -4.14 1.69 7.99
C LYS A 43 -3.08 2.55 8.67
N SER A 44 -2.45 2.04 9.73
CA SER A 44 -1.38 2.74 10.44
C SER A 44 -0.22 3.05 9.49
N PHE A 45 0.23 2.08 8.69
CA PHE A 45 1.24 2.32 7.65
C PHE A 45 0.83 3.40 6.65
N GLN A 46 -0.41 3.36 6.14
CA GLN A 46 -0.89 4.37 5.19
C GLN A 46 -0.87 5.79 5.78
N ILE A 47 -1.27 5.93 7.04
CA ILE A 47 -1.29 7.23 7.73
C ILE A 47 0.15 7.74 7.88
N SER A 48 1.05 6.93 8.45
CA SER A 48 2.46 7.32 8.63
C SER A 48 3.12 7.68 7.30
N TYR A 49 2.87 6.89 6.25
CA TYR A 49 3.38 7.17 4.92
C TYR A 49 2.89 8.51 4.39
N ARG A 50 1.59 8.81 4.54
CA ARG A 50 1.01 10.03 4.00
C ARG A 50 1.56 11.27 4.70
N ILE A 51 1.68 11.23 6.03
CA ILE A 51 2.28 12.31 6.82
C ILE A 51 3.72 12.57 6.35
N ALA A 52 4.54 11.52 6.30
CA ALA A 52 5.93 11.63 5.86
C ALA A 52 6.04 12.13 4.41
N PHE A 53 5.17 11.65 3.53
CA PHE A 53 5.16 12.06 2.13
C PHE A 53 4.75 13.53 1.96
N ASP A 54 3.80 14.02 2.75
CA ASP A 54 3.36 15.41 2.72
C ASP A 54 4.50 16.33 3.20
N GLU A 55 5.21 15.97 4.28
CA GLU A 55 6.39 16.71 4.73
C GLU A 55 7.51 16.70 3.68
N PHE A 56 7.78 15.54 3.08
CA PHE A 56 8.76 15.41 2.02
C PHE A 56 8.43 16.27 0.80
N ARG A 57 7.14 16.30 0.42
CA ARG A 57 6.63 17.12 -0.68
C ARG A 57 6.73 18.61 -0.38
N ASN A 58 6.59 19.01 0.88
CA ASN A 58 6.79 20.38 1.35
C ASN A 58 8.27 20.79 1.42
N GLY A 59 9.19 19.89 1.05
CA GLY A 59 10.63 20.18 0.94
C GLY A 59 11.47 19.65 2.09
N ASN A 60 10.87 19.05 3.14
CA ASN A 60 11.63 18.45 4.23
C ASN A 60 12.27 17.13 3.77
N ARG A 61 13.59 17.11 3.54
CA ARG A 61 14.30 15.92 3.06
C ARG A 61 14.79 14.99 4.17
N ASP A 62 14.77 15.43 5.42
CA ASP A 62 15.20 14.65 6.59
C ASP A 62 14.06 13.84 7.22
N VAL A 63 12.89 13.78 6.57
CA VAL A 63 11.74 13.00 7.02
C VAL A 63 12.04 11.50 7.03
N GLU A 64 11.61 10.84 8.09
CA GLU A 64 11.64 9.38 8.21
C GLU A 64 10.37 8.75 7.64
N PHE A 65 10.55 7.85 6.68
CA PHE A 65 9.44 7.07 6.13
C PHE A 65 9.25 5.76 6.90
N PRO A 66 8.01 5.23 6.96
CA PRO A 66 7.76 3.95 7.60
C PRO A 66 8.42 2.78 6.85
N LEU A 67 8.74 1.70 7.58
CA LEU A 67 9.21 0.44 7.01
C LEU A 67 8.24 -0.06 5.92
N GLY A 68 8.76 -0.46 4.76
CA GLY A 68 7.97 -0.85 3.58
C GLY A 68 8.06 0.15 2.41
N THR A 69 8.74 1.28 2.60
CA THR A 69 8.95 2.34 1.60
C THR A 69 10.27 2.22 0.83
N TYR A 70 10.77 0.99 0.63
CA TYR A 70 12.11 0.73 0.07
C TYR A 70 12.36 1.40 -1.28
N LYS A 71 11.34 1.44 -2.16
CA LYS A 71 11.45 2.12 -3.46
C LYS A 71 11.73 3.62 -3.30
N MET A 72 11.14 4.29 -2.31
CA MET A 72 11.43 5.71 -2.05
C MET A 72 12.87 5.90 -1.58
N ARG A 73 13.38 5.03 -0.70
CA ARG A 73 14.81 5.08 -0.32
C ARG A 73 15.72 4.95 -1.53
N LEU A 74 15.43 4.03 -2.46
CA LEU A 74 16.26 3.86 -3.66
C LEU A 74 16.19 5.05 -4.63
N GLN A 75 14.99 5.61 -4.85
CA GLN A 75 14.79 6.64 -5.87
C GLN A 75 15.02 8.06 -5.38
N GLN A 76 14.80 8.31 -4.09
CA GLN A 76 14.77 9.65 -3.49
C GLN A 76 15.72 9.79 -2.29
N ASN A 77 16.47 8.74 -1.95
CA ASN A 77 17.43 8.69 -0.85
C ASN A 77 16.86 9.11 0.51
N VAL A 78 15.59 8.78 0.77
CA VAL A 78 14.93 9.07 2.05
C VAL A 78 15.35 8.10 3.16
N ARG A 79 15.27 8.56 4.41
CA ARG A 79 15.51 7.73 5.60
C ARG A 79 14.29 6.83 5.87
N ILE A 80 14.55 5.62 6.39
CA ILE A 80 13.50 4.66 6.76
C ILE A 80 13.64 4.35 8.24
N SER A 81 12.56 4.48 8.99
CA SER A 81 12.51 4.04 10.39
C SER A 81 12.18 2.54 10.46
N LEU A 82 12.93 1.82 11.30
CA LEU A 82 12.68 0.40 11.59
C LEU A 82 11.54 0.21 12.60
N GLU A 83 11.16 1.28 13.31
CA GLU A 83 10.10 1.26 14.29
C GLU A 83 8.75 1.37 13.60
N HIS A 84 7.91 0.34 13.72
CA HIS A 84 6.51 0.47 13.38
C HIS A 84 5.85 1.38 14.43
N VAL A 85 5.70 2.67 14.11
CA VAL A 85 4.88 3.57 14.90
C VAL A 85 3.44 3.06 14.82
N ILE A 86 3.00 2.34 15.86
CA ILE A 86 1.61 1.95 16.02
C ILE A 86 0.88 3.23 16.40
N PHE A 87 0.27 3.87 15.40
CA PHE A 87 -0.73 4.87 15.71
C PHE A 87 -1.93 4.12 16.31
N GLU A 88 -2.20 4.34 17.60
CA GLU A 88 -3.45 3.90 18.21
C GLU A 88 -4.60 4.61 17.49
N ILE A 89 -5.14 3.95 16.47
CA ILE A 89 -6.38 4.37 15.83
C ILE A 89 -7.46 4.04 16.86
N SER A 90 -7.79 5.02 17.71
CA SER A 90 -9.02 4.99 18.50
C SER A 90 -10.16 4.63 17.55
N PRO A 91 -10.97 3.60 17.85
CA PRO A 91 -12.07 3.24 16.97
C PRO A 91 -12.98 4.46 16.79
N PRO A 92 -13.22 4.94 15.55
CA PRO A 92 -14.35 5.83 15.34
C PRO A 92 -15.55 4.91 15.49
N PHE A 93 -16.32 5.00 16.58
CA PHE A 93 -17.72 4.57 16.76
C PHE A 93 -17.97 4.35 18.28
N GLU A 94 -18.53 5.37 18.93
CA GLU A 94 -19.68 5.20 19.84
C GLU A 94 -20.96 5.36 19.02
#